data_AF-A0A812WZQ6-F1
#
_entry.id   AF-A0A812WZQ6-F1
#
_cell.length_a   1.000
_cell.length_b   1.000
_cell.length_c   1.000
_cell.angle_alpha   90.00
_cell.angle_beta   90.00
_cell.angle_gamma   90.00
#
_symmetry.space_group_name_H-M   'P 1'
#
loop_
_entity.id
_entity.type
_entity.pdbx_description
1 polymer ?
#
loop_
_entity_poly.entity_id
_entity_poly.type
_entity_poly.pdbx_seq_one_letter_code
_entity_poly.pdbx_strand_id
1 'polypeptide(L)'
;MPSDPEEQAAQRATAERDRLNKLSERLEIFKKQLVFRLCYAYLSRQLRQDGVPDRQVTQRLGGFRRRVHSAAVDYRQLRYITGPQLEPELAAQLRQDLDVLEAKLATPIPPNDLVWLLEAGAEGDPPKHLLEQQYQILLAQRFRADLVSSDTQQFAAEVASIATLGFYQESLFVVWPLLDSSTQLSLQAWFRRYRQGLHDGGVREELPWNDDSPQDRPRAVHDGAADHDDDDVDTVPEPASGSGDRPSIRR
;
A
#
# COMPACT_ATOMS: atom_id res chain seq x y z
N MET A 1 39.17 18.67 -15.62
CA MET A 1 39.76 17.32 -15.51
C MET A 1 38.65 16.32 -15.78
N PRO A 2 38.62 15.63 -16.93
CA PRO A 2 37.62 14.60 -17.20
C PRO A 2 37.94 13.37 -16.34
N SER A 3 36.99 12.93 -15.52
CA SER A 3 37.08 11.71 -14.71
C SER A 3 37.30 10.50 -15.60
N ASP A 4 38.18 9.58 -15.18
CA ASP A 4 38.56 8.38 -15.91
C ASP A 4 37.30 7.56 -16.29
N PRO A 5 37.13 7.11 -17.56
CA PRO A 5 36.00 6.27 -17.95
C PRO A 5 35.84 5.02 -17.08
N GLU A 6 36.92 4.47 -16.52
CA GLU A 6 36.87 3.35 -15.57
C GLU A 6 36.24 3.74 -14.23
N GLU A 7 36.57 4.94 -13.72
CA GLU A 7 35.99 5.48 -12.49
C GLU A 7 34.50 5.76 -12.67
N GLN A 8 34.09 6.29 -13.83
CA GLN A 8 32.67 6.49 -14.15
C GLN A 8 31.90 5.18 -14.27
N ALA A 9 32.50 4.14 -14.86
CA ALA A 9 31.88 2.82 -14.97
C ALA A 9 31.69 2.17 -13.59
N ALA A 10 32.71 2.25 -12.72
CA ALA A 10 32.63 1.73 -11.35
C ALA A 10 31.57 2.45 -10.51
N GLN A 11 31.44 3.77 -10.64
CA GLN A 11 30.41 4.55 -9.97
C GLN A 11 28.99 4.15 -10.44
N ARG A 12 28.77 3.95 -11.75
CA ARG A 12 27.48 3.50 -12.29
C ARG A 12 27.09 2.11 -11.77
N ALA A 13 28.04 1.17 -11.77
CA ALA A 13 27.82 -0.18 -11.26
C ALA A 13 27.45 -0.19 -9.77
N THR A 14 28.08 0.69 -8.98
CA THR A 14 27.80 0.83 -7.55
C THR A 14 26.39 1.41 -7.32
N ALA A 15 26.03 2.47 -8.05
CA ALA A 15 24.71 3.09 -7.97
C ALA A 15 23.57 2.14 -8.38
N GLU A 16 23.80 1.32 -9.41
CA GLU A 16 22.86 0.30 -9.84
C GLU A 16 22.67 -0.78 -8.77
N ARG A 17 23.76 -1.24 -8.16
CA ARG A 17 23.71 -2.21 -7.05
C ARG A 17 22.93 -1.67 -5.85
N ASP A 18 23.19 -0.43 -5.46
CA ASP A 18 22.47 0.21 -4.35
C ASP A 18 20.98 0.35 -4.64
N ARG A 19 20.62 0.65 -5.89
CA ARG A 19 19.23 0.72 -6.34
C ARG A 19 18.55 -0.64 -6.24
N LEU A 20 19.19 -1.71 -6.69
CA LEU A 20 18.66 -3.07 -6.58
C LEU A 20 18.53 -3.53 -5.12
N ASN A 21 19.45 -3.14 -4.25
CA ASN A 21 19.35 -3.41 -2.81
C ASN A 21 18.11 -2.75 -2.20
N LYS A 22 17.85 -1.47 -2.51
CA LYS A 22 16.65 -0.76 -2.04
C LYS A 22 15.35 -1.41 -2.54
N LEU A 23 15.31 -1.82 -3.81
CA LEU A 23 14.17 -2.53 -4.37
C LEU A 23 13.93 -3.88 -3.66
N SER A 24 15.01 -4.59 -3.32
CA SER A 24 14.95 -5.85 -2.58
C SER A 24 14.46 -5.65 -1.14
N GLU A 25 14.95 -4.62 -0.44
CA GLU A 25 14.45 -4.25 0.90
C GLU A 25 12.96 -3.91 0.86
N ARG A 26 12.54 -3.14 -0.16
CA ARG A 26 11.13 -2.78 -0.34
C ARG A 26 10.27 -4.01 -0.61
N LEU A 27 10.76 -4.98 -1.37
CA LEU A 27 10.10 -6.25 -1.60
C LEU A 27 9.91 -7.04 -0.31
N GLU A 28 10.90 -7.10 0.58
CA GLU A 28 10.76 -7.77 1.88
C GLU A 28 9.72 -7.07 2.78
N ILE A 29 9.70 -5.74 2.81
CA ILE A 29 8.64 -4.98 3.51
C ILE A 29 7.26 -5.29 2.91
N PHE A 30 7.17 -5.34 1.59
CA PHE A 30 5.93 -5.64 0.88
C PHE A 30 5.45 -7.07 1.18
N LYS A 31 6.32 -8.08 1.16
CA LYS A 31 6.01 -9.47 1.53
C LYS A 31 5.39 -9.54 2.92
N LYS A 32 5.98 -8.85 3.90
CA LYS A 32 5.44 -8.79 5.26
C LYS A 32 4.05 -8.17 5.31
N GLN A 33 3.84 -7.06 4.59
CA GLN A 33 2.53 -6.39 4.54
C GLN A 33 1.48 -7.28 3.86
N LEU A 34 1.83 -7.92 2.74
CA LEU A 34 0.96 -8.83 1.99
C LEU A 34 0.50 -10.02 2.85
N VAL A 35 1.45 -10.73 3.47
CA VAL A 35 1.15 -11.88 4.32
C VAL A 35 0.33 -11.46 5.54
N PHE A 36 0.66 -10.32 6.15
CA PHE A 36 -0.14 -9.77 7.24
C PHE A 36 -1.59 -9.52 6.82
N ARG A 37 -1.82 -8.92 5.64
CA ARG A 37 -3.19 -8.68 5.13
C ARG A 37 -3.94 -9.97 4.88
N LEU A 38 -3.29 -10.97 4.30
CA LEU A 38 -3.95 -12.26 4.06
C LEU A 38 -4.33 -12.93 5.40
N CYS A 39 -3.41 -13.01 6.35
CA CYS A 39 -3.69 -13.55 7.69
C CYS A 39 -4.82 -12.77 8.39
N TYR A 40 -4.81 -11.43 8.28
CA TYR A 40 -5.85 -10.57 8.84
C TYR A 40 -7.22 -10.85 8.20
N ALA A 41 -7.27 -11.04 6.89
CA ALA A 41 -8.51 -11.36 6.16
C ALA A 41 -9.10 -12.71 6.60
N TYR A 42 -8.26 -13.73 6.77
CA TYR A 42 -8.71 -15.05 7.26
C TYR A 42 -9.24 -15.00 8.69
N LEU A 43 -8.55 -14.29 9.61
CA LEU A 43 -9.05 -14.11 10.98
C LEU A 43 -10.36 -13.32 11.02
N SER A 44 -10.47 -12.27 10.20
CA SER A 44 -11.69 -11.47 10.06
C SER A 44 -12.85 -12.32 9.56
N ARG A 45 -12.61 -13.15 8.53
CA ARG A 45 -13.59 -14.08 7.97
C ARG A 45 -14.11 -15.06 9.02
N GLN A 46 -13.22 -15.69 9.79
CA GLN A 46 -13.65 -16.62 10.85
C GLN A 46 -14.50 -15.92 11.91
N LEU A 47 -14.04 -14.77 12.43
CA LEU A 47 -14.81 -14.05 13.43
C LEU A 47 -16.21 -13.66 12.93
N ARG A 48 -16.34 -13.28 11.66
CA ARG A 48 -17.65 -13.01 11.04
C ARG A 48 -18.49 -14.27 10.89
N GLN A 49 -17.89 -15.41 10.53
CA GLN A 49 -18.57 -16.71 10.46
C GLN A 49 -19.05 -17.18 11.84
N ASP A 50 -18.30 -16.86 12.90
CA ASP A 50 -18.66 -17.09 14.30
C ASP A 50 -19.77 -16.14 14.81
N GLY A 51 -20.30 -15.26 13.95
CA GLY A 51 -21.37 -14.31 14.28
C GLY A 51 -20.91 -13.09 15.08
N VAL A 52 -19.60 -12.81 15.14
CA VAL A 52 -19.07 -11.65 15.86
C VAL A 52 -19.44 -10.35 15.11
N PRO A 53 -20.06 -9.34 15.76
CA PRO A 53 -20.38 -8.07 15.12
C PRO A 53 -19.13 -7.33 14.65
N ASP A 54 -19.19 -6.63 13.51
CA ASP A 54 -18.02 -5.98 12.87
C ASP A 54 -17.22 -5.07 13.81
N ARG A 55 -17.88 -4.29 14.68
CA ARG A 55 -17.20 -3.45 15.68
C ARG A 55 -16.30 -4.27 16.61
N GLN A 56 -16.76 -5.45 17.01
CA GLN A 56 -16.00 -6.37 17.86
C GLN A 56 -14.91 -7.11 17.07
N VAL A 57 -15.13 -7.40 15.78
CA VAL A 57 -14.10 -7.95 14.89
C VAL A 57 -12.89 -7.01 14.86
N THR A 58 -13.11 -5.71 14.62
CA THR A 58 -12.03 -4.71 14.62
C THR A 58 -11.28 -4.66 15.96
N GLN A 59 -11.99 -4.71 17.08
CA GLN A 59 -11.36 -4.71 18.41
C GLN A 59 -10.50 -5.96 18.66
N ARG A 60 -11.03 -7.15 18.35
CA ARG A 60 -10.32 -8.43 18.51
C ARG A 60 -9.08 -8.50 17.63
N LEU A 61 -9.21 -8.07 16.37
CA LEU A 61 -8.09 -7.99 15.43
C LEU A 61 -7.08 -6.88 15.79
N GLY A 62 -7.48 -5.86 16.54
CA GLY A 62 -6.58 -4.84 17.07
C GLY A 62 -5.49 -5.44 17.97
N GLY A 63 -5.83 -6.47 18.75
CA GLY A 63 -4.86 -7.23 19.55
C GLY A 63 -3.83 -7.98 18.67
N PHE A 64 -4.30 -8.65 17.63
CA PHE A 64 -3.44 -9.32 16.65
C PHE A 64 -2.49 -8.33 15.95
N ARG A 65 -3.02 -7.21 15.48
CA ARG A 65 -2.22 -6.14 14.85
C ARG A 65 -1.10 -5.66 15.78
N ARG A 66 -1.43 -5.36 17.04
CA ARG A 66 -0.43 -4.92 18.03
C ARG A 66 0.67 -5.96 18.22
N ARG A 67 0.32 -7.25 18.42
CA ARG A 67 1.31 -8.33 18.60
C ARG A 67 2.28 -8.46 17.43
N VAL A 68 1.77 -8.39 16.20
CA VAL A 68 2.59 -8.50 14.98
C VAL A 68 3.52 -7.31 14.79
N HIS A 69 3.08 -6.09 15.15
CA HIS A 69 3.87 -4.87 14.97
C HIS A 69 4.82 -4.60 16.14
N SER A 70 4.52 -5.07 17.35
CA SER A 70 5.36 -4.88 18.54
C SER A 70 6.51 -5.87 18.62
N ALA A 71 6.36 -7.06 18.05
CA ALA A 71 7.43 -8.05 17.97
C ALA A 71 8.13 -7.94 16.61
N ALA A 72 9.42 -8.27 16.57
CA ALA A 72 10.19 -8.42 15.33
C ALA A 72 9.78 -9.69 14.57
N VAL A 73 8.48 -9.81 14.31
CA VAL A 73 7.87 -10.97 13.65
C VAL A 73 8.21 -10.93 12.18
N ASP A 74 8.87 -11.98 11.71
CA ASP A 74 9.10 -12.22 10.29
C ASP A 74 7.79 -12.64 9.60
N TYR A 75 7.63 -12.37 8.31
CA TYR A 75 6.41 -12.73 7.58
C TYR A 75 6.15 -14.23 7.62
N ARG A 76 7.19 -15.06 7.59
CA ARG A 76 7.07 -16.52 7.71
C ARG A 76 6.51 -16.97 9.06
N GLN A 77 6.77 -16.20 10.11
CA GLN A 77 6.26 -16.49 11.45
C GLN A 77 4.75 -16.23 11.57
N LEU A 78 4.19 -15.36 10.72
CA LEU A 78 2.75 -15.05 10.74
C LEU A 78 1.87 -16.28 10.47
N ARG A 79 2.35 -17.23 9.66
CA ARG A 79 1.71 -18.52 9.45
C ARG A 79 1.50 -19.29 10.76
N TYR A 80 2.55 -19.35 11.59
CA TYR A 80 2.53 -20.10 12.85
C TYR A 80 1.75 -19.39 13.96
N ILE A 81 1.64 -18.05 13.88
CA ILE A 81 0.80 -17.28 14.80
C ILE A 81 -0.68 -17.39 14.40
N THR A 82 -0.98 -17.33 13.11
CA THR A 82 -2.36 -17.23 12.61
C THR A 82 -3.03 -18.60 12.53
N GLY A 83 -2.33 -19.61 12.01
CA GLY A 83 -2.89 -20.95 11.78
C GLY A 83 -3.60 -21.57 13.01
N PRO A 84 -3.01 -21.56 14.22
CA PRO A 84 -3.65 -22.12 15.41
C PRO A 84 -4.87 -21.37 15.91
N GLN A 85 -5.10 -20.13 15.46
CA GLN A 85 -6.30 -19.35 15.81
C GLN A 85 -7.46 -19.63 14.85
N LEU A 86 -7.22 -20.38 13.76
CA LEU A 86 -8.21 -20.67 12.75
C LEU A 86 -8.78 -22.09 12.90
N GLU A 87 -10.03 -22.26 12.48
CA GLU A 87 -10.65 -23.57 12.27
C GLU A 87 -9.84 -24.38 11.24
N PRO A 88 -9.78 -25.72 11.35
CA PRO A 88 -8.87 -26.55 10.55
C PRO A 88 -8.98 -26.33 9.03
N GLU A 89 -10.20 -26.14 8.52
CA GLU A 89 -10.44 -25.89 7.10
C GLU A 89 -9.88 -24.54 6.64
N LEU A 90 -10.16 -23.46 7.37
CA LEU A 90 -9.62 -22.13 7.08
C LEU A 90 -8.11 -22.07 7.25
N ALA A 91 -7.56 -22.79 8.23
CA ALA A 91 -6.12 -22.90 8.42
C ALA A 91 -5.43 -23.60 7.23
N ALA A 92 -6.07 -24.62 6.64
CA ALA A 92 -5.58 -25.28 5.44
C ALA A 92 -5.65 -24.38 4.20
N GLN A 93 -6.76 -23.66 4.01
CA GLN A 93 -6.92 -22.68 2.93
C GLN A 93 -5.89 -21.54 3.03
N LEU A 94 -5.71 -20.96 4.23
CA LEU A 94 -4.69 -19.92 4.46
C LEU A 94 -3.30 -20.44 4.10
N ARG A 95 -2.96 -21.68 4.47
CA ARG A 95 -1.67 -22.27 4.16
C ARG A 95 -1.45 -22.38 2.65
N GLN A 96 -2.44 -22.87 1.92
CA GLN A 96 -2.37 -22.99 0.46
C GLN A 96 -2.19 -21.63 -0.20
N ASP A 97 -2.97 -20.63 0.20
CA ASP A 97 -2.86 -19.26 -0.34
C ASP A 97 -1.49 -18.63 -0.04
N LEU A 98 -0.96 -18.84 1.16
CA LEU A 98 0.39 -18.38 1.53
C LEU A 98 1.47 -19.06 0.69
N ASP A 99 1.40 -20.39 0.53
CA ASP A 99 2.37 -21.14 -0.26
C ASP A 99 2.37 -20.66 -1.73
N VAL A 100 1.19 -20.35 -2.29
CA VAL A 100 1.05 -19.75 -3.64
C VAL A 100 1.71 -18.38 -3.74
N LEU A 101 1.42 -17.49 -2.79
CA LEU A 101 1.99 -16.13 -2.78
C LEU A 101 3.51 -16.15 -2.57
N GLU A 102 4.00 -17.02 -1.68
CA GLU A 102 5.44 -17.20 -1.44
C GLU A 102 6.16 -17.70 -2.70
N ALA A 103 5.58 -18.67 -3.41
CA ALA A 103 6.15 -19.18 -4.66
C ALA A 103 6.24 -18.09 -5.74
N LYS A 104 5.20 -17.26 -5.87
CA LYS A 104 5.18 -16.12 -6.79
C LYS A 104 6.27 -15.10 -6.45
N LEU A 105 6.34 -14.69 -5.18
CA LEU A 105 7.30 -13.69 -4.69
C LEU A 105 8.75 -14.19 -4.62
N ALA A 106 8.97 -15.51 -4.71
CA ALA A 106 10.29 -16.11 -4.80
C ALA A 106 10.82 -16.20 -6.24
N THR A 107 9.96 -15.98 -7.25
CA THR A 107 10.36 -16.07 -8.65
C THR A 107 11.24 -14.87 -9.03
N PRO A 108 12.48 -15.10 -9.52
CA PRO A 108 13.37 -14.01 -9.90
C PRO A 108 12.83 -13.28 -11.13
N ILE A 109 13.02 -11.96 -11.15
CA ILE A 109 12.64 -11.12 -12.29
C ILE A 109 13.66 -11.33 -13.42
N PRO A 110 13.22 -11.69 -14.65
CA PRO A 110 14.11 -11.81 -15.79
C PRO A 110 14.86 -10.50 -16.09
N PRO A 111 16.12 -10.55 -16.58
CA PRO A 111 16.90 -9.34 -16.86
C PRO A 111 16.20 -8.33 -17.78
N ASN A 112 15.50 -8.80 -18.82
CA ASN A 112 14.78 -7.93 -19.75
C ASN A 112 13.64 -7.16 -19.07
N ASP A 113 12.90 -7.81 -18.18
CA ASP A 113 11.83 -7.15 -17.42
C ASP A 113 12.41 -6.19 -16.39
N LEU A 114 13.55 -6.54 -15.79
CA LEU A 114 14.24 -5.68 -14.83
C LEU A 114 14.68 -4.37 -15.49
N VAL A 115 15.22 -4.39 -16.71
CA VAL A 115 15.55 -3.17 -17.47
C VAL A 115 14.32 -2.29 -17.62
N TRP A 116 13.20 -2.86 -18.07
CA TRP A 116 11.95 -2.10 -18.23
C TRP A 116 11.45 -1.49 -16.90
N LEU A 117 11.50 -2.26 -15.80
CA LEU A 117 11.11 -1.79 -14.47
C LEU A 117 11.98 -0.63 -13.97
N LEU A 118 13.28 -0.64 -14.30
CA LEU A 118 14.23 0.40 -13.93
C LEU A 118 14.08 1.67 -14.80
N GLU A 119 13.49 1.56 -15.99
CA GLU A 119 13.21 2.69 -16.88
C GLU A 119 11.80 3.27 -16.69
N ALA A 120 10.89 2.53 -16.08
CA ALA A 120 9.53 2.98 -15.78
C ALA A 120 9.52 4.08 -14.69
N GLY A 121 8.47 4.90 -14.68
CA GLY A 121 8.36 6.11 -13.84
C GLY A 121 9.01 7.36 -14.47
N ALA A 122 9.16 7.36 -15.80
CA ALA A 122 9.66 8.50 -16.56
C ALA A 122 8.53 9.50 -16.86
N GLU A 123 8.88 10.69 -17.38
CA GLU A 123 7.90 11.65 -17.87
C GLU A 123 7.02 11.02 -18.97
N GLY A 124 5.71 11.25 -18.88
CA GLY A 124 4.72 10.63 -19.77
C GLY A 124 4.25 9.24 -19.36
N ASP A 125 4.74 8.69 -18.25
CA ASP A 125 4.16 7.49 -17.65
C ASP A 125 2.79 7.72 -17.00
N PRO A 126 1.98 6.66 -16.86
CA PRO A 126 0.72 6.75 -16.14
C PRO A 126 0.90 7.35 -14.74
N PRO A 127 0.01 8.24 -14.28
CA PRO A 127 0.02 8.71 -12.91
C PRO A 127 -0.28 7.55 -11.96
N LYS A 128 0.30 7.63 -10.77
CA LYS A 128 0.30 6.55 -9.78
C LYS A 128 -1.10 6.07 -9.35
N HIS A 129 -2.10 6.94 -9.37
CA HIS A 129 -3.48 6.56 -9.05
C HIS A 129 -4.11 5.68 -10.14
N LEU A 130 -3.80 5.91 -11.42
CA LEU A 130 -4.23 5.02 -12.51
C LEU A 130 -3.45 3.70 -12.48
N LEU A 131 -2.16 3.76 -12.14
CA LEU A 131 -1.38 2.56 -11.92
C LEU A 131 -1.97 1.68 -10.80
N GLU A 132 -2.41 2.30 -9.70
CA GLU A 132 -3.10 1.60 -8.61
C GLU A 132 -4.37 0.91 -9.13
N GLN A 133 -5.24 1.62 -9.83
CA GLN A 133 -6.47 1.04 -10.42
C GLN A 133 -6.14 -0.13 -11.35
N GLN A 134 -5.10 0.00 -12.17
CA GLN A 134 -4.66 -1.06 -13.06
C GLN A 134 -4.14 -2.29 -12.27
N TYR A 135 -3.41 -2.08 -11.17
CA TYR A 135 -3.03 -3.17 -10.27
C TYR A 135 -4.25 -3.87 -9.68
N GLN A 136 -5.27 -3.12 -9.24
CA GLN A 136 -6.49 -3.72 -8.68
C GLN A 136 -7.14 -4.69 -9.69
N ILE A 137 -7.24 -4.28 -10.95
CA ILE A 137 -7.82 -5.10 -12.03
C ILE A 137 -6.98 -6.37 -12.27
N LEU A 138 -5.68 -6.20 -12.49
CA LEU A 138 -4.79 -7.32 -12.83
C LEU A 138 -4.64 -8.30 -11.66
N LEU A 139 -4.43 -7.79 -10.44
CA LEU A 139 -4.31 -8.61 -9.24
C LEU A 139 -5.62 -9.33 -8.92
N ALA A 140 -6.78 -8.70 -9.09
CA ALA A 140 -8.06 -9.38 -8.85
C ALA A 140 -8.26 -10.56 -9.81
N GLN A 141 -7.88 -10.41 -11.08
CA GLN A 141 -7.91 -11.51 -12.05
C GLN A 141 -6.96 -12.65 -11.63
N ARG A 142 -5.72 -12.32 -11.25
CA ARG A 142 -4.73 -13.31 -10.81
C ARG A 142 -5.15 -14.03 -9.53
N PHE A 143 -5.52 -13.27 -8.50
CA PHE A 143 -5.90 -13.84 -7.21
C PHE A 143 -7.15 -14.71 -7.30
N ARG A 144 -8.12 -14.36 -8.16
CA ARG A 144 -9.28 -15.23 -8.40
C ARG A 144 -8.89 -16.59 -9.02
N ALA A 145 -7.86 -16.62 -9.84
CA ALA A 145 -7.38 -17.86 -10.46
C ALA A 145 -6.47 -18.67 -9.53
N ASP A 146 -5.67 -17.98 -8.71
CA ASP A 146 -4.55 -18.58 -7.98
C ASP A 146 -4.86 -18.87 -6.50
N LEU A 147 -5.80 -18.15 -5.87
CA LEU A 147 -6.12 -18.27 -4.44
C LEU A 147 -7.46 -18.96 -4.20
N VAL A 148 -7.55 -19.68 -3.09
CA VAL A 148 -8.77 -20.36 -2.60
C VAL A 148 -9.72 -19.38 -1.91
N SER A 149 -9.18 -18.31 -1.30
CA SER A 149 -9.99 -17.28 -0.65
C SER A 149 -11.09 -16.74 -1.56
N SER A 150 -12.28 -16.50 -1.01
CA SER A 150 -13.43 -15.97 -1.75
C SER A 150 -13.38 -14.45 -1.94
N ASP A 151 -12.59 -13.73 -1.15
CA ASP A 151 -12.55 -12.26 -1.14
C ASP A 151 -11.33 -11.68 -1.89
N THR A 152 -11.09 -12.22 -3.09
CA THR A 152 -9.90 -11.89 -3.90
C THR A 152 -9.92 -10.46 -4.43
N GLN A 153 -11.09 -9.86 -4.62
CA GLN A 153 -11.23 -8.49 -5.09
C GLN A 153 -10.85 -7.47 -4.03
N GLN A 154 -11.37 -7.60 -2.80
CA GLN A 154 -10.98 -6.73 -1.69
C GLN A 154 -9.49 -6.89 -1.38
N PHE A 155 -9.00 -8.14 -1.38
CA PHE A 155 -7.58 -8.40 -1.18
C PHE A 155 -6.71 -7.74 -2.26
N ALA A 156 -7.08 -7.85 -3.54
CA ALA A 156 -6.39 -7.17 -4.63
C ALA A 156 -6.35 -5.65 -4.45
N ALA A 157 -7.46 -5.04 -3.99
CA ALA A 157 -7.51 -3.61 -3.72
C ALA A 157 -6.54 -3.19 -2.60
N GLU A 158 -6.49 -3.95 -1.51
CA GLU A 158 -5.55 -3.70 -0.42
C GLU A 158 -4.09 -3.89 -0.85
N VAL A 159 -3.79 -4.91 -1.65
CA VAL A 159 -2.45 -5.17 -2.16
C VAL A 159 -1.99 -4.08 -3.12
N ALA A 160 -2.86 -3.61 -4.00
CA ALA A 160 -2.58 -2.50 -4.91
C ALA A 160 -2.22 -1.23 -4.11
N SER A 161 -3.04 -0.87 -3.12
CA SER A 161 -2.81 0.29 -2.26
C SER A 161 -1.49 0.18 -1.47
N ILE A 162 -1.17 -1.01 -0.95
CA ILE A 162 0.10 -1.26 -0.25
C ILE A 162 1.30 -1.11 -1.19
N ALA A 163 1.20 -1.61 -2.43
CA ALA A 163 2.26 -1.49 -3.42
C ALA A 163 2.52 -0.01 -3.75
N THR A 164 1.46 0.77 -3.93
CA THR A 164 1.52 2.20 -4.26
C THR A 164 1.82 3.11 -3.06
N LEU A 165 2.17 2.60 -1.88
CA LEU A 165 2.72 3.47 -0.82
C LEU A 165 4.16 3.94 -1.11
N GLY A 166 4.94 3.17 -1.86
CA GLY A 166 6.35 3.46 -2.15
C GLY A 166 6.57 4.40 -3.34
N PHE A 167 7.81 4.48 -3.82
CA PHE A 167 8.08 5.17 -5.09
C PHE A 167 7.47 4.42 -6.28
N TYR A 168 7.36 5.09 -7.43
CA TYR A 168 6.70 4.52 -8.61
C TYR A 168 7.33 3.18 -9.05
N GLN A 169 8.66 3.17 -9.19
CA GLN A 169 9.43 1.99 -9.58
C GLN A 169 9.37 0.87 -8.54
N GLU A 170 9.43 1.23 -7.26
CA GLU A 170 9.23 0.29 -6.17
C GLU A 170 7.87 -0.40 -6.26
N SER A 171 6.80 0.34 -6.58
CA SER A 171 5.46 -0.23 -6.71
C SER A 171 5.39 -1.27 -7.84
N LEU A 172 6.03 -1.00 -8.98
CA LEU A 172 6.10 -1.92 -10.10
C LEU A 172 6.92 -3.16 -9.72
N PHE A 173 8.08 -2.95 -9.10
CA PHE A 173 8.99 -4.02 -8.71
C PHE A 173 8.33 -5.02 -7.75
N VAL A 174 7.55 -4.55 -6.77
CA VAL A 174 6.91 -5.46 -5.79
C VAL A 174 5.67 -6.16 -6.32
N VAL A 175 4.96 -5.57 -7.29
CA VAL A 175 3.78 -6.18 -7.92
C VAL A 175 4.16 -7.16 -9.00
N TRP A 176 5.28 -6.92 -9.71
CA TRP A 176 5.72 -7.73 -10.86
C TRP A 176 5.68 -9.25 -10.63
N PRO A 177 6.17 -9.80 -9.49
CA PRO A 177 6.19 -11.23 -9.25
C PRO A 177 4.80 -11.84 -8.99
N LEU A 178 3.80 -11.00 -8.65
CA LEU A 178 2.42 -11.45 -8.43
C LEU A 178 1.66 -11.63 -9.76
N LEU A 179 2.16 -11.02 -10.83
CA LEU A 179 1.64 -11.13 -12.18
C LEU A 179 2.27 -12.32 -12.90
N ASP A 180 1.50 -12.99 -13.74
CA ASP A 180 2.05 -13.95 -14.70
C ASP A 180 2.49 -13.25 -15.98
N SER A 181 3.16 -13.98 -16.87
CA SER A 181 3.66 -13.42 -18.13
C SER A 181 2.57 -12.75 -18.97
N SER A 182 1.34 -13.26 -18.96
CA SER A 182 0.23 -12.67 -19.72
C SER A 182 -0.23 -11.32 -19.15
N THR A 183 -0.34 -11.21 -17.82
CA THR A 183 -0.72 -9.96 -17.14
C THR A 183 0.43 -8.94 -17.10
N GLN A 184 1.68 -9.39 -17.02
CA GLN A 184 2.87 -8.56 -17.20
C GLN A 184 2.90 -7.89 -18.58
N LEU A 185 2.67 -8.67 -19.64
CA LEU A 185 2.58 -8.14 -21.00
C LEU A 185 1.42 -7.15 -21.15
N SER A 186 0.28 -7.45 -20.52
CA SER A 186 -0.89 -6.56 -20.52
C SER A 186 -0.60 -5.23 -19.84
N LEU A 187 0.14 -5.24 -18.72
CA LEU A 187 0.58 -4.03 -18.03
C LEU A 187 1.54 -3.20 -18.90
N GLN A 188 2.55 -3.83 -19.50
CA GLN A 188 3.48 -3.15 -20.41
C GLN A 188 2.77 -2.55 -21.64
N ALA A 189 1.81 -3.27 -22.22
CA ALA A 189 1.01 -2.78 -23.34
C ALA A 189 0.15 -1.58 -22.94
N TRP A 190 -0.44 -1.61 -21.74
CA TRP A 190 -1.19 -0.48 -21.19
C TRP A 190 -0.31 0.76 -20.99
N PHE A 191 0.90 0.62 -20.42
CA PHE A 191 1.90 1.69 -20.32
C PHE A 191 2.23 2.30 -21.68
N ARG A 192 2.46 1.44 -22.70
CA ARG A 192 2.78 1.90 -24.05
C ARG A 192 1.63 2.72 -24.65
N ARG A 193 0.39 2.27 -24.49
CA ARG A 193 -0.79 3.02 -24.93
C ARG A 193 -0.91 4.36 -24.20
N TYR A 194 -0.55 4.41 -22.91
CA TYR A 194 -0.49 5.66 -22.13
C TYR A 194 0.44 6.69 -22.72
N ARG A 195 1.68 6.29 -22.92
CA ARG A 195 2.70 7.17 -23.50
C ARG A 195 2.33 7.66 -24.90
N GLN A 196 1.49 6.92 -25.62
CA GLN A 196 1.01 7.28 -26.97
C GLN A 196 -0.27 8.13 -26.96
N GLY A 197 -0.84 8.43 -25.79
CA GLY A 197 -2.10 9.17 -25.68
C GLY A 197 -3.34 8.38 -26.15
N LEU A 198 -3.23 7.06 -26.30
CA LEU A 198 -4.28 6.17 -26.82
C LEU A 198 -5.17 5.62 -25.71
N HIS A 199 -5.54 6.46 -24.74
CA HIS A 199 -6.45 6.06 -23.67
C HIS A 199 -7.89 6.41 -23.98
N ASP A 200 -8.71 5.37 -24.15
CA ASP A 200 -10.16 5.49 -24.16
C ASP A 200 -10.64 6.07 -22.82
N GLY A 201 -11.01 7.36 -22.82
CA GLY A 201 -11.85 7.96 -21.77
C GLY A 201 -11.23 9.03 -20.86
N GLY A 202 -10.01 9.51 -21.10
CA GLY A 202 -9.41 10.60 -20.30
C GLY A 202 -9.23 11.86 -21.11
N VAL A 203 -9.98 12.91 -20.78
CA VAL A 203 -9.70 14.29 -21.20
C VAL A 203 -8.20 14.54 -21.06
N ARG A 204 -7.55 14.93 -22.17
CA ARG A 204 -6.24 15.54 -22.11
C ARG A 204 -6.41 16.73 -21.18
N GLU A 205 -5.96 16.61 -19.94
CA GLU A 205 -5.92 17.72 -19.00
C GLU A 205 -4.87 18.69 -19.58
N GLU A 206 -5.33 19.53 -20.50
CA GLU A 206 -4.61 20.69 -20.98
C GLU A 206 -4.43 21.58 -19.76
N LEU A 207 -3.30 21.39 -19.08
CA LEU A 207 -2.78 22.33 -18.10
C LEU A 207 -2.81 23.73 -18.74
N PRO A 208 -3.60 24.68 -18.21
CA PRO A 208 -3.69 26.02 -18.77
C PRO A 208 -2.50 26.82 -18.24
N TRP A 209 -1.31 26.49 -18.71
CA TRP A 209 -0.13 27.32 -18.53
C TRP A 209 0.38 27.74 -19.90
N ASN A 210 -0.34 28.68 -20.50
CA ASN A 210 0.19 29.83 -21.24
C ASN A 210 -0.95 30.55 -21.97
N ASP A 211 -1.38 31.71 -21.44
CA ASP A 211 -1.38 32.90 -22.28
C ASP A 211 -1.28 34.19 -21.44
N ASP A 212 -0.34 35.05 -21.86
CA ASP A 212 -0.18 36.48 -21.65
C ASP A 212 -0.05 37.14 -20.25
N SER A 213 1.16 37.64 -19.99
CA SER A 213 1.38 38.95 -19.33
C SER A 213 1.20 40.07 -20.37
N PRO A 214 1.08 41.39 -20.05
CA PRO A 214 0.94 42.11 -18.76
C PRO A 214 -0.15 43.24 -18.77
N GLN A 215 -0.30 43.92 -17.63
CA GLN A 215 -0.90 45.27 -17.42
C GLN A 215 -2.37 45.40 -16.96
N ASP A 216 -2.57 46.41 -16.11
CA ASP A 216 -3.82 46.98 -15.59
C ASP A 216 -4.62 46.24 -14.51
N ARG A 217 -4.19 46.44 -13.26
CA ARG A 217 -5.09 46.42 -12.09
C ARG A 217 -5.48 47.86 -11.74
N PRO A 218 -6.76 48.28 -11.92
CA PRO A 218 -7.23 49.51 -11.32
C PRO A 218 -7.42 49.34 -9.81
N ARG A 219 -7.00 50.39 -9.09
CA ARG A 219 -7.22 50.64 -7.66
C ARG A 219 -8.69 51.03 -7.43
N ALA A 220 -9.35 50.39 -6.47
CA ALA A 220 -10.53 50.87 -5.74
C ALA A 220 -10.47 50.16 -4.37
N VAL A 221 -10.28 50.78 -3.19
CA VAL A 221 -11.00 51.84 -2.47
C VAL A 221 -12.48 51.53 -2.26
N HIS A 222 -12.79 50.96 -1.09
CA HIS A 222 -13.95 51.20 -0.21
C HIS A 222 -13.67 50.42 1.09
N ASP A 223 -13.39 51.03 2.26
CA ASP A 223 -14.20 51.83 3.21
C ASP A 223 -15.41 51.10 3.84
N GLY A 224 -15.44 51.08 5.18
CA GLY A 224 -16.58 50.79 6.08
C GLY A 224 -16.46 49.46 6.84
N ALA A 225 -15.93 49.39 8.07
CA ALA A 225 -16.45 49.84 9.38
C ALA A 225 -17.65 49.03 9.94
N ALA A 226 -17.41 48.30 11.04
CA ALA A 226 -18.29 48.04 12.21
C ALA A 226 -17.67 46.87 13.01
N ASP A 227 -16.99 47.10 14.13
CA ASP A 227 -17.54 47.21 15.50
C ASP A 227 -18.51 46.08 15.89
N HIS A 228 -18.02 45.11 16.66
CA HIS A 228 -18.71 44.55 17.81
C HIS A 228 -17.71 43.89 18.76
N ASP A 229 -17.45 44.59 19.87
CA ASP A 229 -17.00 44.05 21.14
C ASP A 229 -18.11 43.19 21.77
N ASP A 230 -17.66 42.29 22.66
CA ASP A 230 -18.26 41.88 23.94
C ASP A 230 -18.21 40.36 24.20
N ASP A 231 -17.30 40.06 25.14
CA ASP A 231 -17.50 39.36 26.40
C ASP A 231 -17.80 37.84 26.45
N ASP A 232 -16.82 37.17 27.07
CA ASP A 232 -16.92 36.30 28.25
C ASP A 232 -18.15 35.39 28.38
N VAL A 233 -17.91 34.08 28.58
CA VAL A 233 -18.29 33.38 29.83
C VAL A 233 -17.47 32.09 29.97
N ASP A 234 -16.71 32.11 31.07
CA ASP A 234 -16.07 31.05 31.82
C ASP A 234 -17.10 30.02 32.36
N THR A 235 -16.94 28.71 32.14
CA THR A 235 -17.42 27.69 33.12
C THR A 235 -16.82 26.30 32.90
N VAL A 236 -15.89 25.92 33.79
CA VAL A 236 -15.61 24.53 34.19
C VAL A 236 -16.67 24.08 35.20
N PRO A 237 -17.03 22.78 35.23
CA PRO A 237 -16.99 22.12 36.53
C PRO A 237 -16.42 20.70 36.51
N GLU A 238 -15.42 20.48 37.36
CA GLU A 238 -15.19 19.23 38.10
C GLU A 238 -16.41 18.89 38.97
N PRO A 239 -16.65 17.61 39.33
CA PRO A 239 -16.27 17.22 40.69
C PRO A 239 -15.87 15.75 40.93
N ALA A 240 -14.90 15.61 41.85
CA ALA A 240 -14.87 14.77 43.06
C ALA A 240 -14.82 13.22 42.99
N SER A 241 -13.63 12.71 43.31
CA SER A 241 -13.32 11.85 44.47
C SER A 241 -14.42 10.95 45.05
N GLY A 242 -14.28 9.64 44.82
CA GLY A 242 -14.90 8.57 45.59
C GLY A 242 -13.85 7.65 46.22
N SER A 243 -13.60 7.86 47.52
CA SER A 243 -12.86 6.98 48.43
C SER A 243 -13.68 5.73 48.74
N GLY A 244 -13.07 4.54 48.82
CA GLY A 244 -13.81 3.30 49.09
C GLY A 244 -12.95 2.04 49.22
N ASP A 245 -12.21 1.98 50.33
CA ASP A 245 -11.97 0.84 51.21
C ASP A 245 -11.42 -0.52 50.70
N ARG A 246 -10.35 -0.96 51.37
CA ARG A 246 -9.79 -2.33 51.37
C ARG A 246 -10.58 -3.20 52.36
N PRO A 247 -10.51 -4.52 52.19
CA PRO A 247 -10.19 -5.34 53.36
C PRO A 247 -9.03 -6.31 53.10
N SER A 248 -8.04 -6.23 53.98
CA SER A 248 -7.11 -7.30 54.29
C SER A 248 -7.81 -8.35 55.13
N ILE A 249 -7.85 -9.63 54.74
CA ILE A 249 -7.88 -10.75 55.69
C ILE A 249 -6.98 -11.87 55.18
N ARG A 250 -6.04 -12.24 56.07
CA ARG A 250 -5.13 -13.39 56.01
C ARG A 250 -5.89 -14.72 56.07
N ARG A 251 -5.41 -15.73 55.35
CA ARG A 251 -4.89 -16.99 55.91
C ARG A 251 -4.02 -17.69 54.88
#